data_AF-A0AAW0R9Y7-F1
#
_entry.id   AF-A0AAW0R9Y7-F1
#
_cell.length_a   1.000
_cell.length_b   1.000
_cell.length_c   1.000
_cell.angle_alpha   90.00
_cell.angle_beta   90.00
_cell.angle_gamma   90.00
#
_symmetry.space_group_name_H-M   'P 1'
#
loop_
_entity.id
_entity.type
_entity.pdbx_description
1 polymer ?
#
loop_
_entity_poly.entity_id
_entity_poly.type
_entity_poly.pdbx_seq_one_letter_code
_entity_poly.pdbx_strand_id
1 'polypeptide(L)' 'MAEVSKYVTLISNDGFEFVVLRDAVLISPVIKSMIDPKSEDPAPVPFSLSSHLG' A
#
# COMPACT_ATOMS: atom_id res chain seq x y z
N MET A 1 7.32 7.35 14.86
CA MET A 1 6.60 7.89 13.68
C MET A 1 7.43 7.47 12.47
N ALA A 2 6.86 6.71 11.53
CA ALA A 2 7.61 6.31 10.34
C ALA A 2 7.89 7.56 9.49
N GLU A 3 9.16 7.86 9.26
CA GLU A 3 9.56 8.96 8.39
C GLU A 3 9.21 8.60 6.95
N VAL A 4 8.49 9.50 6.27
CA VAL A 4 8.08 9.29 4.88
C VAL A 4 9.29 9.47 3.98
N SER A 5 9.70 8.41 3.28
CA SER A 5 10.86 8.46 2.38
C SER A 5 10.64 9.43 1.22
N LYS A 6 11.68 10.23 0.89
CA LYS A 6 11.68 11.21 -0.20
C LYS A 6 11.54 10.58 -1.60
N TYR A 7 12.04 9.36 -1.74
CA TYR A 7 12.02 8.60 -2.99
C TYR A 7 11.20 7.32 -2.82
N VAL A 8 10.65 6.85 -3.93
CA VAL A 8 9.95 5.57 -4.06
C VAL A 8 10.47 4.85 -5.29
N THR A 9 10.56 3.53 -5.20
CA THR A 9 10.99 2.66 -6.30
C THR A 9 9.76 2.01 -6.92
N LEU A 10 9.52 2.30 -8.20
CA LEU A 10 8.52 1.60 -8.98
C LEU A 10 9.20 0.45 -9.71
N ILE A 11 8.65 -0.76 -9.58
CA ILE A 11 9.16 -1.95 -10.27
C ILE A 11 8.16 -2.30 -11.37
N SER A 12 8.60 -2.28 -12.61
CA SER A 12 7.79 -2.71 -13.74
C SER A 12 7.66 -4.23 -13.79
N ASN A 13 6.69 -4.75 -14.54
CA ASN A 13 6.43 -6.19 -14.64
C ASN A 13 7.66 -6.97 -15.17
N ASP A 14 8.43 -6.37 -16.06
CA ASP A 14 9.67 -6.89 -16.63
C ASP A 14 10.92 -6.69 -15.74
N GLY A 15 10.74 -6.15 -14.53
CA GLY A 15 11.78 -6.10 -13.50
C GLY A 15 12.68 -4.86 -13.54
N PHE A 16 12.34 -3.81 -14.30
CA PHE A 16 13.08 -2.55 -14.23
C PHE A 16 12.66 -1.72 -13.02
N GLU A 17 13.65 -1.12 -12.37
CA GLU A 17 13.46 -0.26 -11.21
C GLU A 17 13.55 1.22 -11.60
N PHE A 18 12.54 1.99 -11.23
CA PHE A 18 12.49 3.42 -11.43
C PHE A 18 12.45 4.11 -10.08
N VAL A 19 13.57 4.72 -9.68
CA VAL A 19 13.66 5.54 -8.47
C VAL A 19 13.15 6.93 -8.80
N VAL A 20 12.03 7.32 -8.19
CA VAL A 20 11.34 8.57 -8.47
C VAL A 20 11.04 9.34 -7.19
N LEU A 21 10.92 10.67 -7.31
CA LEU A 21 10.51 11.53 -6.20
C LEU A 21 9.08 11.17 -5.78
N ARG A 22 8.83 11.15 -4.47
CA ARG A 22 7.48 10.88 -3.95
C ARG A 22 6.43 11.84 -4.51
N ASP A 23 6.78 13.13 -4.63
CA ASP A 23 5.88 14.15 -5.19
C ASP A 23 5.49 13.88 -6.64
N ALA A 24 6.39 13.32 -7.45
CA ALA A 24 6.09 12.96 -8.83
C ALA A 24 5.08 11.81 -8.90
N VAL A 25 5.15 10.87 -7.96
CA VAL A 25 4.24 9.72 -7.89
C VAL A 25 2.82 10.13 -7.49
N LEU A 26 2.68 11.19 -6.70
CA LEU A 26 1.37 11.72 -6.27
C LEU A 26 0.53 12.28 -7.43
N ILE A 27 1.13 12.51 -8.60
CA ILE A 27 0.43 12.91 -9.84
C ILE A 27 -0.49 11.78 -10.33
N SER A 28 -0.09 10.52 -10.11
CA SER A 28 -0.90 9.35 -10.49
C SER A 28 -1.85 8.95 -9.35
N PRO A 29 -3.19 9.00 -9.54
CA PRO A 29 -4.14 8.61 -8.50
C PRO A 29 -3.98 7.14 -8.07
N VAL A 30 -3.67 6.25 -9.01
CA VAL A 30 -3.50 4.81 -8.76
C VAL A 30 -2.27 4.54 -7.90
N ILE A 31 -1.13 5.13 -8.24
CA ILE A 31 0.09 4.88 -7.47
C ILE A 31 -0.01 5.59 -6.11
N LYS A 32 -0.63 6.78 -6.07
CA LYS A 32 -0.92 7.49 -4.81
C LYS A 32 -1.70 6.61 -3.83
N SER A 33 -2.74 5.90 -4.27
CA SER A 33 -3.51 5.03 -3.37
C SER A 33 -2.71 3.81 -2.90
N MET A 34 -1.72 3.35 -3.66
CA MET A 34 -0.84 2.22 -3.27
C MET A 34 0.21 2.60 -2.22
N ILE A 35 0.65 3.86 -2.18
CA ILE A 35 1.72 4.32 -1.27
C ILE A 35 1.21 5.05 -0.02
N ASP A 36 -0.10 5.32 0.07
CA ASP A 36 -0.71 6.00 1.20
C ASP A 36 -0.93 5.00 2.35
N PRO A 37 -0.27 5.16 3.51
CA PRO A 37 -0.46 4.25 4.65
C PRO A 37 -1.89 4.26 5.20
N LYS A 38 -2.73 5.22 4.79
CA LYS A 38 -4.15 5.28 5.16
C LYS A 38 -5.06 4.43 4.27
N SER A 39 -4.51 3.83 3.21
CA SER A 39 -5.24 2.91 2.32
C SER A 39 -5.17 1.45 2.77
N GLU A 40 -4.67 1.18 3.99
CA GLU A 40 -5.07 -0.03 4.71
C GLU A 40 -6.59 -0.02 4.86
N ASP A 41 -7.28 -0.62 3.90
CA ASP A 41 -8.56 -1.27 4.14
C ASP A 41 -8.33 -2.15 5.38
N PRO A 42 -9.01 -1.90 6.51
CA PRO A 42 -8.87 -2.77 7.65
C PRO A 42 -9.20 -4.17 7.16
N ALA A 43 -8.22 -5.08 7.20
CA ALA A 43 -8.38 -6.45 6.74
C ALA A 43 -9.76 -6.96 7.14
N PRO A 44 -10.53 -7.62 6.25
CA PRO A 44 -11.83 -8.12 6.61
C PRO A 44 -11.62 -9.01 7.83
N VAL A 45 -12.11 -8.55 8.98
CA VAL A 45 -12.06 -9.31 10.22
C VAL A 45 -12.56 -10.70 9.88
N PRO A 46 -11.77 -11.76 10.05
CA PRO A 46 -12.32 -13.09 9.86
C PRO A 46 -13.43 -13.20 10.91
N PHE A 47 -14.67 -13.23 10.44
CA PHE A 47 -15.83 -13.61 11.23
C PHE A 47 -15.48 -14.97 11.82
N SER A 48 -14.96 -14.98 13.05
CA SER A 48 -14.71 -16.20 13.80
C SER A 48 -16.09 -16.73 14.15
N LEU A 49 -16.60 -17.61 13.28
CA LEU A 49 -17.87 -18.29 13.48
C LEU A 49 -17.74 -19.14 14.74
N SER A 50 -18.67 -18.86 15.65
CA SER A 50 -18.93 -19.56 16.90
C SER A 50 -18.86 -21.08 16.75
N SER A 51 -17.99 -21.73 17.52
CA SER A 51 -18.19 -23.13 17.89
C SER A 51 -19.22 -23.19 19.01
N HIS A 52 -20.49 -23.35 18.65
CA HIS A 52 -21.51 -23.81 19.59
C HIS A 52 -21.31 -25.32 19.76
N LEU A 53 -20.70 -25.74 20.87
CA LEU A 53 -20.74 -27.12 21.32
C LEU A 53 -21.25 -27.09 22.76
N GLY A 54 -22.57 -27.30 22.88
CA GLY A 54 -23.29 -27.66 24.09
C GLY A 54 -24.16 -28.85 23.77
#